data_AF-A0A4R9XKM4-F1
#
_entry.id   AF-A0A4R9XKM4-F1
#
_cell.length_a   1.000
_cell.length_b   1.000
_cell.length_c   1.000
_cell.angle_alpha   90.00
_cell.angle_beta   90.00
_cell.angle_gamma   90.00
#
_symmetry.space_group_name_H-M   'P 1'
#
loop_
_entity.id
_entity.type
_entity.pdbx_description
1 polymer ?
#
loop_
_entity_poly.entity_id
_entity_poly.type
_entity_poly.pdbx_seq_one_letter_code
_entity_poly.pdbx_strand_id
1 'polypeptide(L)' 'MRNGISFTISASDRQRLQAIVAAPGSPQKHVWRARIVLLSGD' A
#
# COMPACT_ATOMS: atom_id res chain seq x y z
N MET A 1 4.98 7.23 8.96
CA MET A 1 3.59 7.17 9.47
C MET A 1 3.37 8.28 10.47
N ARG A 2 2.12 8.70 10.72
CA ARG A 2 1.86 9.60 11.83
C ARG A 2 1.94 8.79 13.12
N ASN A 3 2.80 9.20 14.05
CA ASN A 3 2.97 8.52 15.32
C ASN A 3 1.61 8.41 16.04
N GLY A 4 1.33 7.22 16.59
CA GLY A 4 0.06 6.92 17.25
C GLY A 4 -1.09 6.53 16.32
N ILE A 5 -0.87 6.39 15.00
CA ILE A 5 -1.88 5.86 14.08
C ILE A 5 -1.46 4.46 13.62
N SER A 6 -2.24 3.46 14.05
CA SER A 6 -2.14 2.08 13.60
C SER A 6 -3.34 1.75 12.72
N PHE A 7 -3.13 0.94 11.69
CA PHE A 7 -4.20 0.36 10.88
C PHE A 7 -3.90 -1.10 10.61
N THR A 8 -4.96 -1.89 10.39
CA THR A 8 -4.84 -3.29 9.99
C THR A 8 -5.29 -3.41 8.55
N ILE A 9 -4.55 -4.16 7.74
CA ILE A 9 -4.95 -4.51 6.38
C ILE A 9 -5.14 -6.03 6.28
N SER A 10 -6.17 -6.46 5.55
CA SER A 10 -6.35 -7.88 5.30
C SER A 10 -5.33 -8.40 4.27
N ALA A 11 -5.18 -9.73 4.18
CA ALA A 11 -4.36 -10.34 3.14
C ALA A 11 -4.83 -9.94 1.72
N SER A 12 -6.15 -9.86 1.51
CA SER A 12 -6.76 -9.42 0.25
C SER A 12 -6.41 -7.98 -0.09
N ASP A 13 -6.36 -7.09 0.90
CA ASP A 13 -5.95 -5.70 0.69
C ASP A 13 -4.47 -5.61 0.34
N ARG A 14 -3.62 -6.42 0.98
CA ARG A 14 -2.19 -6.53 0.64
C ARG A 14 -1.99 -6.94 -0.82
N GLN A 15 -2.74 -7.94 -1.29
CA GLN A 15 -2.71 -8.39 -2.68
C GLN A 15 -3.14 -7.29 -3.66
N ARG A 16 -4.20 -6.55 -3.35
CA ARG A 16 -4.63 -5.41 -4.18
C ARG A 16 -3.58 -4.30 -4.24
N LEU A 17 -2.96 -3.98 -3.11
CA LEU A 17 -1.89 -2.97 -3.06
C LEU A 17 -0.67 -3.40 -3.88
N GLN A 18 -0.28 -4.68 -3.81
CA GLN A 18 0.78 -5.23 -4.65
C GLN A 18 0.43 -5.16 -6.14
N ALA A 19 -0.82 -5.45 -6.51
CA ALA A 19 -1.29 -5.31 -7.89
C ALA A 19 -1.22 -3.86 -8.38
N ILE A 20 -1.58 -2.87 -7.56
CA ILE A 20 -1.44 -1.45 -7.89
C ILE A 20 0.02 -1.08 -8.16
N VAL A 21 0.95 -1.58 -7.35
CA VAL A 21 2.40 -1.32 -7.50
C VAL A 21 2.96 -1.97 -8.77
N ALA A 22 2.49 -3.16 -9.12
CA ALA A 22 2.94 -3.90 -10.30
C ALA A 22 2.31 -3.42 -11.62
N ALA A 23 1.16 -2.74 -11.56
CA ALA A 23 0.45 -2.28 -12.74
C ALA A 23 1.11 -1.03 -13.36
N PRO A 24 1.64 -1.11 -14.61
CA PRO A 24 2.37 -0.01 -15.25
C PRO A 24 1.49 1.18 -15.62
N GLY A 25 0.17 1.01 -15.69
CA GLY A 25 -0.81 2.08 -15.93
C GLY A 25 -1.28 2.79 -14.65
N SER A 26 -0.87 2.34 -13.47
CA SER A 26 -1.27 2.97 -12.21
C SER A 26 -0.66 4.37 -12.10
N PRO A 27 -1.46 5.41 -11.80
CA PRO A 27 -0.90 6.74 -11.58
C PRO A 27 0.12 6.71 -10.43
N GLN A 28 1.24 7.41 -10.60
CA GLN A 28 2.37 7.37 -9.66
C GLN A 28 1.97 7.68 -8.21
N LYS A 29 0.96 8.54 -7.99
CA LYS A 29 0.40 8.82 -6.66
C LYS A 29 -0.18 7.58 -5.96
N HIS A 30 -0.79 6.65 -6.71
CA HIS A 30 -1.33 5.42 -6.17
C HIS A 30 -0.23 4.41 -5.88
N VAL A 31 0.74 4.27 -6.79
CA VAL A 31 1.92 3.42 -6.58
C VAL A 31 2.67 3.84 -5.32
N TRP A 32 2.91 5.14 -5.14
CA TRP A 32 3.62 5.65 -3.98
C TRP A 32 2.86 5.39 -2.67
N ARG A 33 1.55 5.69 -2.64
CA ARG A 33 0.72 5.42 -1.45
C ARG A 33 0.65 3.93 -1.11
N ALA A 34 0.53 3.07 -2.11
CA ALA A 34 0.51 1.62 -1.91
C ALA A 34 1.84 1.10 -1.34
N ARG A 35 2.98 1.61 -1.83
CA ARG A 35 4.30 1.29 -1.27
C ARG A 35 4.42 1.71 0.20
N ILE A 36 3.97 2.92 0.55
CA ILE A 36 4.00 3.37 1.96
C ILE A 36 3.21 2.41 2.85
N VAL A 37 1.99 2.03 2.44
CA VAL A 37 1.15 1.11 3.21
C VAL A 37 1.79 -0.27 3.34
N LEU A 38 2.34 -0.83 2.26
CA LEU A 38 2.99 -2.13 2.26
C LEU A 38 4.24 -2.18 3.15
N LEU A 39 5.01 -1.10 3.20
CA LEU A 39 6.23 -0.98 4.03
C LEU A 39 5.94 -0.65 5.50
N SER A 40 4.69 -0.33 5.84
CA SER A 40 4.32 0.07 7.21
C SER A 40 3.88 -1.09 8.11
N GLY A 41 3.72 -2.28 7.54
CA GLY A 41 3.32 -3.49 8.25
C GLY A 41 4.24 -4.67 7.96
N ASP A 42 5.51 -4.36 7.65
CA ASP A 42 6.63 -5.29 7.80
C ASP A 42 7.29 -5.04 9.17
#